data_AF-A0A453KGI8-F1
#
_entry.id   AF-A0A453KGI8-F1
#
_cell.length_a   1.000
_cell.length_b   1.000
_cell.length_c   1.000
_cell.angle_alpha   90.00
_cell.angle_beta   90.00
_cell.angle_gamma   90.00
#
_symmetry.space_group_name_H-M   'P 1'
#
loop_
_entity.id
_entity.type
_entity.pdbx_description
1 polymer ?
#
loop_
_entity_poly.entity_id
_entity_poly.type
_entity_poly.pdbx_seq_one_letter_code
_entity_poly.pdbx_strand_id
1 'polypeptide(L)'
;KTKVENSCTQETTRISLRFFFKATLLQQVNELLETIRDQLNNADSVVQELEKSIKPVMRELDELREKIKNMEHIEEIAHDIDNLKKKLAWSWVYEVDQQIEEQTVRLQKLKERIPACQERIDRNTVVIDDLKKELTEKEELVRSLGDKTHEVNNMKKSMEDNIAEVVKLKIELEAEHERGTRTLEKMNGRLKQMQAQLRDFQMQHMQFTQAEASQIEEDMQNIQRDIDYLDSNVTRLREEEKEFSEELSGIQKSISDIAKEIAESDKRILQLKSHMDGLQQRQSNTVTAFGGQKVLKLLQLIESNHGRFKSPPIGPIGAHLQLASESWSVAVDCACGGLLDAFIVSCHKDLQVLRECAGRVYYNNLRIIVYDFTRQRLIIPDGSLPTTEHPTVLSVIQSENHTVLNVLVDQGHAERQVLVRDYEVGKSVAFDHRMRNIKEVYTSDGFRMFSRGSVQTILPPNKRPRPERWCSSPAEKIAELKNEADDIQRTISEKNAQRRKLVNDRSNLEQKIANLKRKREPEERHLMNKKVQLEDAKRATAENNRHAAVDTTELEEDIK
;
A
#
# COMPACT_ATOMS: atom_id res chain seq x y z
N LYS A 1 -45.04 152.91 20.55
CA LYS A 1 -46.25 152.73 19.71
C LYS A 1 -45.83 152.45 18.27
N THR A 2 -45.20 151.30 18.04
CA THR A 2 -44.59 150.92 16.74
C THR A 2 -44.58 149.40 16.60
N LYS A 3 -45.72 148.76 16.92
CA LYS A 3 -45.87 147.30 16.85
C LYS A 3 -47.27 146.82 16.42
N VAL A 4 -48.16 147.72 15.97
CA VAL A 4 -49.56 147.38 15.62
C VAL A 4 -49.88 147.64 14.13
N GLU A 5 -49.03 148.33 13.37
CA GLU A 5 -49.28 148.60 11.94
C GLU A 5 -48.70 147.54 10.97
N ASN A 6 -47.90 146.57 11.44
CA ASN A 6 -47.32 145.53 10.59
C ASN A 6 -48.11 144.21 10.53
N SER A 7 -49.16 144.02 11.34
CA SER A 7 -49.95 142.77 11.32
C SER A 7 -51.12 142.80 10.33
N CYS A 8 -51.69 143.97 10.03
CA CYS A 8 -52.85 144.10 9.12
C CYS A 8 -52.48 143.92 7.63
N THR A 9 -51.23 144.18 7.26
CA THR A 9 -50.73 144.03 5.88
C THR A 9 -50.28 142.61 5.53
N GLN A 10 -50.05 141.72 6.51
CA GLN A 10 -49.69 140.31 6.27
C GLN A 10 -50.90 139.39 6.05
N GLU A 11 -52.06 139.69 6.64
CA GLU A 11 -53.27 138.89 6.45
C GLU A 11 -53.98 139.19 5.11
N THR A 12 -54.01 140.44 4.69
CA THR A 12 -54.57 140.84 3.38
C THR A 12 -53.73 140.34 2.20
N THR A 13 -52.40 140.29 2.33
CA THR A 13 -51.50 139.70 1.32
C THR A 13 -51.63 138.18 1.26
N ARG A 14 -51.83 137.47 2.39
CA ARG A 14 -52.12 136.02 2.39
C ARG A 14 -53.44 135.67 1.71
N ILE A 15 -54.49 136.47 1.92
CA ILE A 15 -55.80 136.24 1.30
C ILE A 15 -55.73 136.55 -0.20
N SER A 16 -55.05 137.64 -0.59
CA SER A 16 -54.76 137.98 -1.99
C SER A 16 -53.97 136.87 -2.71
N LEU A 17 -52.91 136.36 -2.09
CA LEU A 17 -52.11 135.24 -2.62
C LEU A 17 -52.95 133.97 -2.77
N ARG A 18 -53.87 133.68 -1.85
CA ARG A 18 -54.76 132.51 -1.93
C ARG A 18 -55.77 132.61 -3.08
N PHE A 19 -56.34 133.79 -3.30
CA PHE A 19 -57.25 134.03 -4.42
C PHE A 19 -56.51 134.03 -5.76
N PHE A 20 -55.30 134.59 -5.83
CA PHE A 20 -54.44 134.46 -7.01
C PHE A 20 -54.10 133.00 -7.29
N PHE A 21 -53.70 132.22 -6.28
CA PHE A 21 -53.37 130.80 -6.44
C PHE A 21 -54.54 129.95 -6.96
N LYS A 22 -55.77 130.35 -6.63
CA LYS A 22 -57.01 129.71 -7.09
C LYS A 22 -57.46 130.23 -8.47
N ALA A 23 -57.21 131.50 -8.78
CA ALA A 23 -57.55 132.12 -10.07
C ALA A 23 -56.56 131.76 -11.19
N THR A 24 -55.29 131.45 -10.86
CA THR A 24 -54.25 131.10 -11.83
C THR A 24 -54.17 129.60 -12.15
N LEU A 25 -55.21 128.80 -11.81
CA LEU A 25 -55.26 127.34 -11.98
C LEU A 25 -54.10 126.54 -11.34
N LEU A 26 -53.20 127.19 -10.59
CA LEU A 26 -52.03 126.57 -9.95
C LEU A 26 -52.45 125.51 -8.92
N GLN A 27 -53.60 125.70 -8.29
CA GLN A 27 -54.20 124.70 -7.41
C GLN A 27 -54.59 123.41 -8.15
N GLN A 28 -55.20 123.50 -9.35
CA GLN A 28 -55.54 122.33 -10.16
C GLN A 28 -54.28 121.59 -10.65
N VAL A 29 -53.23 122.33 -11.00
CA VAL A 29 -51.94 121.72 -11.38
C VAL A 29 -51.34 120.97 -10.19
N ASN A 30 -51.40 121.53 -8.99
CA ASN A 30 -50.87 120.85 -7.80
C ASN A 30 -51.68 119.59 -7.43
N GLU A 31 -53.01 119.65 -7.50
CA GLU A 31 -53.89 118.49 -7.29
C GLU A 31 -53.63 117.39 -8.34
N LEU A 32 -53.44 117.75 -9.61
CA LEU A 32 -53.05 116.80 -10.67
C LEU A 32 -51.65 116.21 -10.43
N LEU A 33 -50.68 117.01 -9.97
CA LEU A 33 -49.34 116.51 -9.64
C LEU A 33 -49.36 115.56 -8.43
N GLU A 34 -50.19 115.82 -7.42
CA GLU A 34 -50.42 114.88 -6.31
C GLU A 34 -51.08 113.60 -6.81
N THR A 35 -52.10 113.70 -7.66
CA THR A 35 -52.77 112.53 -8.24
C THR A 35 -51.82 111.67 -9.09
N ILE A 36 -50.97 112.30 -9.91
CA ILE A 36 -49.94 111.62 -10.70
C ILE A 36 -48.89 110.97 -9.79
N ARG A 37 -48.51 111.65 -8.70
CA ARG A 37 -47.57 111.10 -7.72
C ARG A 37 -48.15 109.87 -7.01
N ASP A 38 -49.42 109.90 -6.65
CA ASP A 38 -50.11 108.75 -6.07
C ASP A 38 -50.24 107.60 -7.07
N GLN A 39 -50.55 107.90 -8.33
CA GLN A 39 -50.55 106.91 -9.41
C GLN A 39 -49.15 106.31 -9.64
N LEU A 40 -48.10 107.11 -9.57
CA LEU A 40 -46.72 106.66 -9.69
C LEU A 40 -46.32 105.75 -8.52
N ASN A 41 -46.65 106.14 -7.29
CA ASN A 41 -46.40 105.32 -6.10
C ASN A 41 -47.18 103.99 -6.16
N ASN A 42 -48.41 104.02 -6.65
CA ASN A 42 -49.21 102.81 -6.86
C ASN A 42 -48.58 101.91 -7.94
N ALA A 43 -48.15 102.49 -9.07
CA ALA A 43 -47.45 101.74 -10.13
C ALA A 43 -46.14 101.13 -9.62
N ASP A 44 -45.35 101.87 -8.83
CA ASP A 44 -44.12 101.36 -8.22
C ASP A 44 -44.40 100.24 -7.22
N SER A 45 -45.49 100.33 -6.45
CA SER A 45 -45.90 99.26 -5.54
C SER A 45 -46.27 97.98 -6.29
N VAL A 46 -47.00 98.09 -7.41
CA VAL A 46 -47.35 96.97 -8.29
C VAL A 46 -46.10 96.36 -8.93
N VAL A 47 -45.16 97.19 -9.40
CA VAL A 47 -43.87 96.71 -9.94
C VAL A 47 -43.09 95.94 -8.87
N GLN A 48 -43.03 96.43 -7.64
CA GLN A 48 -42.36 95.72 -6.54
C GLN A 48 -43.05 94.41 -6.18
N GLU A 49 -44.37 94.33 -6.22
CA GLU A 49 -45.12 93.08 -6.02
C GLU A 49 -44.86 92.07 -7.13
N LEU A 50 -44.81 92.51 -8.39
CA LEU A 50 -44.46 91.69 -9.54
C LEU A 50 -43.00 91.22 -9.47
N GLU A 51 -42.05 92.08 -9.07
CA GLU A 51 -40.66 91.67 -8.85
C GLU A 51 -40.55 90.65 -7.71
N LYS A 52 -41.32 90.80 -6.64
CA LYS A 52 -41.38 89.83 -5.54
C LYS A 52 -41.96 88.49 -6.00
N SER A 53 -42.93 88.47 -6.92
CA SER A 53 -43.52 87.24 -7.45
C SER A 53 -42.66 86.54 -8.51
N ILE A 54 -41.82 87.27 -9.25
CA ILE A 54 -40.86 86.70 -10.23
C ILE A 54 -39.67 86.01 -9.53
N LYS A 55 -39.19 86.57 -8.42
CA LYS A 55 -38.05 86.01 -7.65
C LYS A 55 -38.17 84.52 -7.28
N PRO A 56 -39.30 83.98 -6.76
CA PRO A 56 -39.42 82.55 -6.49
C PRO A 56 -39.40 81.72 -7.78
N VAL A 57 -40.05 82.18 -8.86
CA VAL A 57 -40.06 81.48 -10.16
C VAL A 57 -38.65 81.37 -10.75
N MET A 58 -37.82 82.41 -10.61
CA MET A 58 -36.42 82.35 -11.03
C MET A 58 -35.61 81.32 -10.24
N ARG A 59 -35.83 81.22 -8.91
CA ARG A 59 -35.15 80.21 -8.08
C ARG A 59 -35.58 78.80 -8.47
N GLU A 60 -36.87 78.59 -8.72
CA GLU A 60 -37.37 77.30 -9.21
C GLU A 60 -36.75 76.92 -10.55
N LEU A 61 -36.56 77.90 -11.45
CA LEU A 61 -35.91 77.68 -12.74
C LEU A 61 -34.43 77.31 -12.57
N ASP A 62 -33.70 77.98 -11.68
CA ASP A 62 -32.31 77.65 -11.37
C ASP A 62 -32.18 76.26 -10.72
N GLU A 63 -33.08 75.90 -9.81
CA GLU A 63 -33.15 74.56 -9.22
C GLU A 63 -33.45 73.48 -10.27
N LEU A 64 -34.35 73.74 -11.21
CA LEU A 64 -34.65 72.82 -12.30
C LEU A 64 -33.46 72.66 -13.25
N ARG A 65 -32.72 73.74 -13.54
CA ARG A 65 -31.48 73.66 -14.34
C ARG A 65 -30.42 72.81 -13.67
N GLU A 66 -30.22 72.96 -12.37
CA GLU A 66 -29.27 72.12 -11.63
C GLU A 66 -29.73 70.65 -11.59
N LYS A 67 -31.04 70.39 -11.46
CA LYS A 67 -31.58 69.02 -11.56
C LYS A 67 -31.36 68.41 -12.95
N ILE A 68 -31.50 69.19 -14.03
CA ILE A 68 -31.24 68.71 -15.40
C ILE A 68 -29.76 68.34 -15.56
N LYS A 69 -28.82 69.20 -15.14
CA LYS A 69 -27.38 68.88 -15.19
C LYS A 69 -27.04 67.61 -14.40
N ASN A 70 -27.64 67.46 -13.21
CA ASN A 70 -27.45 66.26 -12.41
C ASN A 70 -27.99 65.01 -13.12
N MET A 71 -29.13 65.12 -13.83
CA MET A 71 -29.66 64.01 -14.62
C MET A 71 -28.74 63.65 -15.79
N GLU A 72 -28.20 64.64 -16.52
CA GLU A 72 -27.23 64.43 -17.60
C GLU A 72 -25.99 63.68 -17.09
N HIS A 73 -25.43 64.08 -15.94
CA HIS A 73 -24.32 63.36 -15.32
C HIS A 73 -24.68 61.93 -14.88
N ILE A 74 -25.91 61.70 -14.42
CA ILE A 74 -26.37 60.35 -14.08
C ILE A 74 -26.46 59.48 -15.35
N GLU A 75 -26.89 60.03 -16.49
CA GLU A 75 -26.92 59.33 -17.78
C GLU A 75 -25.51 59.00 -18.28
N GLU A 76 -24.54 59.92 -18.14
CA GLU A 76 -23.13 59.68 -18.44
C GLU A 76 -22.57 58.52 -17.59
N ILE A 77 -22.81 58.54 -16.28
CA ILE A 77 -22.39 57.46 -15.37
C ILE A 77 -23.06 56.13 -15.75
N ALA A 78 -24.34 56.14 -16.12
CA ALA A 78 -25.03 54.93 -16.57
C ALA A 78 -24.40 54.35 -17.84
N HIS A 79 -24.03 55.21 -18.80
CA HIS A 79 -23.31 54.79 -20.00
C HIS A 79 -21.94 54.18 -19.68
N ASP A 80 -21.20 54.78 -18.75
CA ASP A 80 -19.91 54.26 -18.30
C ASP A 80 -20.04 52.92 -17.59
N ILE A 81 -21.06 52.73 -16.75
CA ILE A 81 -21.35 51.45 -16.11
C ILE A 81 -21.60 50.36 -17.15
N ASP A 82 -22.39 50.64 -18.18
CA ASP A 82 -22.66 49.67 -19.23
C ASP A 82 -21.41 49.36 -20.08
N ASN A 83 -20.55 50.35 -20.32
CA ASN A 83 -19.25 50.13 -20.95
C ASN A 83 -18.32 49.29 -20.08
N LEU A 84 -18.31 49.50 -18.75
CA LEU A 84 -17.54 48.68 -17.82
C LEU A 84 -18.06 47.25 -17.73
N LYS A 85 -19.39 47.04 -17.75
CA LYS A 85 -19.98 45.69 -17.82
C LYS A 85 -19.55 44.96 -19.09
N LYS A 86 -19.55 45.65 -20.25
CA LYS A 86 -19.05 45.07 -21.51
C LYS A 86 -17.57 44.73 -21.40
N LYS A 87 -16.73 45.63 -20.87
CA LYS A 87 -15.29 45.38 -20.66
C LYS A 87 -15.03 44.21 -19.73
N LEU A 88 -15.81 44.08 -18.65
CA LEU A 88 -15.75 42.96 -17.72
C LEU A 88 -16.11 41.65 -18.44
N ALA A 89 -17.21 41.62 -19.20
CA ALA A 89 -17.59 40.43 -19.97
C ALA A 89 -16.46 40.00 -20.94
N TRP A 90 -15.81 40.95 -21.61
CA TRP A 90 -14.67 40.68 -22.48
C TRP A 90 -13.42 40.20 -21.73
N SER A 91 -13.16 40.69 -20.51
CA SER A 91 -12.03 40.18 -19.72
C SER A 91 -12.21 38.71 -19.31
N TRP A 92 -13.45 38.30 -18.99
CA TRP A 92 -13.75 36.88 -18.73
C TRP A 92 -13.50 36.01 -19.97
N VAL A 93 -13.93 36.47 -21.14
CA VAL A 93 -13.66 35.76 -22.40
C VAL A 93 -12.15 35.61 -22.63
N TYR A 94 -11.38 36.69 -22.43
CA TYR A 94 -9.92 36.65 -22.59
C TYR A 94 -9.24 35.69 -21.60
N GLU A 95 -9.68 35.66 -20.34
CA GLU A 95 -9.14 34.73 -19.34
C GLU A 95 -9.44 33.27 -19.73
N VAL A 96 -10.67 32.98 -20.19
CA VAL A 96 -11.05 31.65 -20.65
C VAL A 96 -10.27 31.26 -21.90
N ASP A 97 -10.10 32.16 -22.87
CA ASP A 97 -9.31 31.91 -24.08
C ASP A 97 -7.85 31.63 -23.75
N GLN A 98 -7.25 32.37 -22.80
CA GLN A 98 -5.89 32.10 -22.32
C GLN A 98 -5.79 30.72 -21.66
N GLN A 99 -6.78 30.34 -20.84
CA GLN A 99 -6.82 29.01 -20.23
C GLN A 99 -6.96 27.91 -21.30
N ILE A 100 -7.80 28.12 -22.32
CA ILE A 100 -7.94 27.18 -23.44
C ILE A 100 -6.59 27.02 -24.14
N GLU A 101 -5.88 28.10 -24.45
CA GLU A 101 -4.58 28.05 -25.12
C GLU A 101 -3.50 27.36 -24.27
N GLU A 102 -3.49 27.57 -22.96
CA GLU A 102 -2.60 26.82 -22.07
C GLU A 102 -2.90 25.31 -22.09
N GLN A 103 -4.18 24.94 -22.14
CA GLN A 103 -4.58 23.53 -22.20
C GLN A 103 -4.30 22.93 -23.58
N THR A 104 -4.47 23.65 -24.69
CA THR A 104 -4.14 23.17 -26.05
C THR A 104 -2.65 22.89 -26.17
N VAL A 105 -1.78 23.77 -25.64
CA VAL A 105 -0.33 23.55 -25.58
C VAL A 105 0.02 22.33 -24.72
N ARG A 106 -0.63 22.14 -23.56
CA ARG A 106 -0.44 20.93 -22.74
C ARG A 106 -0.87 19.66 -23.47
N LEU A 107 -1.99 19.72 -24.18
CA LEU A 107 -2.53 18.61 -24.97
C LEU A 107 -1.60 18.26 -26.13
N GLN A 108 -1.02 19.25 -26.82
CA GLN A 108 0.00 19.02 -27.85
C GLN A 108 1.24 18.34 -27.27
N LYS A 109 1.79 18.83 -26.16
CA LYS A 109 2.94 18.18 -25.47
C LYS A 109 2.63 16.74 -25.06
N LEU A 110 1.40 16.46 -24.64
CA LEU A 110 0.97 15.09 -24.32
C LEU A 110 0.85 14.23 -25.58
N LYS A 111 0.29 14.77 -26.67
CA LYS A 111 0.22 14.09 -27.97
C LYS A 111 1.59 13.74 -28.51
N GLU A 112 2.59 14.61 -28.36
CA GLU A 112 3.99 14.34 -28.75
C GLU A 112 4.65 13.21 -27.92
N ARG A 113 4.18 12.97 -26.69
CA ARG A 113 4.69 11.87 -25.86
C ARG A 113 4.11 10.50 -26.24
N ILE A 114 2.93 10.47 -26.87
CA ILE A 114 2.28 9.23 -27.33
C ILE A 114 3.19 8.44 -28.29
N PRO A 115 3.77 9.01 -29.36
CA PRO A 115 4.65 8.26 -30.26
C PRO A 115 5.92 7.76 -29.55
N ALA A 116 6.52 8.52 -28.63
CA ALA A 116 7.67 8.06 -27.86
C ALA A 116 7.31 6.85 -26.94
N CYS A 117 6.12 6.85 -26.37
CA CYS A 117 5.61 5.70 -25.63
C CYS A 117 5.30 4.52 -26.57
N GLN A 118 4.74 4.77 -27.74
CA GLN A 118 4.45 3.75 -28.74
C GLN A 118 5.72 3.08 -29.25
N GLU A 119 6.76 3.85 -29.58
CA GLU A 119 8.07 3.31 -29.96
C GLU A 119 8.67 2.41 -28.87
N ARG A 120 8.49 2.78 -27.59
CA ARG A 120 8.97 1.94 -26.48
C ARG A 120 8.17 0.64 -26.38
N ILE A 121 6.87 0.69 -26.62
CA ILE A 121 6.02 -0.51 -26.68
C ILE A 121 6.49 -1.38 -27.85
N ASP A 122 6.66 -0.81 -29.04
CA ASP A 122 7.06 -1.53 -30.25
C ASP A 122 8.45 -2.19 -30.08
N ARG A 123 9.42 -1.49 -29.48
CA ARG A 123 10.73 -2.07 -29.13
C ARG A 123 10.59 -3.24 -28.16
N ASN A 124 9.78 -3.09 -27.13
CA ASN A 124 9.57 -4.16 -26.15
C ASN A 124 8.81 -5.35 -26.76
N THR A 125 7.87 -5.13 -27.69
CA THR A 125 7.17 -6.21 -28.38
C THR A 125 8.12 -7.03 -29.25
N VAL A 126 9.09 -6.39 -29.93
CA VAL A 126 10.13 -7.10 -30.68
C VAL A 126 10.96 -7.99 -29.75
N VAL A 127 11.43 -7.46 -28.61
CA VAL A 127 12.19 -8.24 -27.62
C VAL A 127 11.38 -9.42 -27.07
N ILE A 128 10.09 -9.21 -26.80
CA ILE A 128 9.20 -10.29 -26.34
C ILE A 128 9.06 -11.38 -27.40
N ASP A 129 8.91 -11.00 -28.67
CA ASP A 129 8.77 -11.97 -29.75
C ASP A 129 10.07 -12.73 -30.03
N ASP A 130 11.24 -12.10 -29.87
CA ASP A 130 12.53 -12.78 -29.94
C ASP A 130 12.70 -13.77 -28.77
N LEU A 131 12.36 -13.37 -27.54
CA LEU A 131 12.38 -14.29 -26.38
C LEU A 131 11.38 -15.45 -26.53
N LYS A 132 10.22 -15.22 -27.15
CA LYS A 132 9.28 -16.31 -27.46
C LYS A 132 9.86 -17.28 -28.48
N LYS A 133 10.56 -16.79 -29.52
CA LYS A 133 11.26 -17.68 -30.48
C LYS A 133 12.32 -18.51 -29.78
N GLU A 134 13.17 -17.89 -28.95
CA GLU A 134 14.17 -18.61 -28.16
C GLU A 134 13.53 -19.66 -27.23
N LEU A 135 12.40 -19.32 -26.60
CA LEU A 135 11.65 -20.27 -25.77
C LEU A 135 11.15 -21.45 -26.60
N THR A 136 10.54 -21.21 -27.77
CA THR A 136 10.06 -22.29 -28.64
C THR A 136 11.21 -23.18 -29.13
N GLU A 137 12.37 -22.61 -29.46
CA GLU A 137 13.56 -23.38 -29.84
C GLU A 137 14.08 -24.26 -28.69
N LYS A 138 14.07 -23.73 -27.46
CA LYS A 138 14.47 -24.50 -26.27
C LYS A 138 13.46 -25.59 -25.92
N GLU A 139 12.17 -25.32 -26.06
CA GLU A 139 11.10 -26.31 -25.87
C GLU A 139 11.20 -27.45 -26.89
N GLU A 140 11.47 -27.13 -28.16
CA GLU A 140 11.73 -28.12 -29.20
C GLU A 140 12.99 -28.94 -28.92
N LEU A 141 14.07 -28.32 -28.45
CA LEU A 141 15.28 -29.02 -28.04
C LEU A 141 14.99 -30.00 -26.88
N VAL A 142 14.28 -29.54 -25.85
CA VAL A 142 13.88 -30.40 -24.70
C VAL A 142 12.99 -31.55 -25.17
N ARG A 143 12.04 -31.29 -26.09
CA ARG A 143 11.20 -32.34 -26.68
C ARG A 143 12.05 -33.37 -27.41
N SER A 144 12.99 -32.94 -28.26
CA SER A 144 13.89 -33.83 -29.00
C SER A 144 14.80 -34.66 -28.08
N LEU A 145 15.24 -34.10 -26.95
CA LEU A 145 16.00 -34.83 -25.93
C LEU A 145 15.12 -35.83 -25.18
N GLY A 146 13.86 -35.47 -24.92
CA GLY A 146 12.84 -36.36 -24.37
C GLY A 146 12.57 -37.55 -25.27
N ASP A 147 12.40 -37.32 -26.57
CA ASP A 147 12.19 -38.37 -27.58
C ASP A 147 13.41 -39.31 -27.66
N LYS A 148 14.63 -38.76 -27.72
CA LYS A 148 15.87 -39.56 -27.67
C LYS A 148 15.99 -40.37 -26.38
N THR A 149 15.59 -39.81 -25.25
CA THR A 149 15.58 -40.52 -23.96
C THR A 149 14.56 -41.66 -23.98
N HIS A 150 13.39 -41.45 -24.56
CA HIS A 150 12.39 -42.50 -24.78
C HIS A 150 12.88 -43.60 -25.71
N GLU A 151 13.54 -43.25 -26.82
CA GLU A 151 14.16 -44.23 -27.74
C GLU A 151 15.20 -45.10 -27.02
N VAL A 152 16.11 -44.49 -26.26
CA VAL A 152 17.11 -45.21 -25.46
C VAL A 152 16.45 -46.12 -24.43
N ASN A 153 15.39 -45.65 -23.77
CA ASN A 153 14.66 -46.45 -22.79
C ASN A 153 13.90 -47.63 -23.42
N ASN A 154 13.32 -47.44 -24.61
CA ASN A 154 12.68 -48.51 -25.37
C ASN A 154 13.70 -49.53 -25.86
N MET A 155 14.87 -49.08 -26.33
CA MET A 155 15.96 -49.97 -26.71
C MET A 155 16.48 -50.77 -25.51
N LYS A 156 16.61 -50.13 -24.34
CA LYS A 156 16.96 -50.81 -23.08
C LYS A 156 15.93 -51.90 -22.74
N LYS A 157 14.63 -51.59 -22.78
CA LYS A 157 13.57 -52.59 -22.53
C LYS A 157 13.61 -53.74 -23.52
N SER A 158 13.77 -53.45 -24.81
CA SER A 158 13.91 -54.50 -25.83
C SER A 158 15.13 -55.39 -25.59
N MET A 159 16.26 -54.82 -25.13
CA MET A 159 17.42 -55.62 -24.72
C MET A 159 17.12 -56.46 -23.48
N GLU A 160 16.43 -55.91 -22.47
CA GLU A 160 16.00 -56.66 -21.28
C GLU A 160 15.05 -57.82 -21.65
N ASP A 161 14.12 -57.60 -22.58
CA ASP A 161 13.21 -58.63 -23.09
C ASP A 161 13.97 -59.71 -23.87
N ASN A 162 14.92 -59.32 -24.74
CA ASN A 162 15.78 -60.27 -25.46
C ASN A 162 16.63 -61.09 -24.49
N ILE A 163 17.17 -60.48 -23.43
CA ILE A 163 17.90 -61.20 -22.37
C ILE A 163 16.97 -62.20 -21.69
N ALA A 164 15.75 -61.80 -21.34
CA ALA A 164 14.77 -62.70 -20.73
C ALA A 164 14.40 -63.87 -21.65
N GLU A 165 14.29 -63.64 -22.97
CA GLU A 165 14.05 -64.69 -23.96
C GLU A 165 15.24 -65.65 -24.10
N VAL A 166 16.47 -65.12 -24.15
CA VAL A 166 17.69 -65.93 -24.15
C VAL A 166 17.79 -66.77 -22.86
N VAL A 167 17.42 -66.21 -21.71
CA VAL A 167 17.38 -66.95 -20.44
C VAL A 167 16.33 -68.07 -20.50
N LYS A 168 15.14 -67.84 -21.07
CA LYS A 168 14.13 -68.88 -21.26
C LYS A 168 14.63 -69.99 -22.19
N LEU A 169 15.20 -69.64 -23.34
CA LEU A 169 15.78 -70.60 -24.28
C LEU A 169 16.92 -71.40 -23.64
N LYS A 170 17.75 -70.76 -22.81
CA LYS A 170 18.79 -71.46 -22.03
C LYS A 170 18.18 -72.50 -21.10
N ILE A 171 17.12 -72.15 -20.36
CA ILE A 171 16.42 -73.07 -19.46
C ILE A 171 15.77 -74.23 -20.24
N GLU A 172 15.17 -73.95 -21.41
CA GLU A 172 14.58 -74.98 -22.27
C GLU A 172 15.65 -75.93 -22.83
N LEU A 173 16.78 -75.41 -23.28
CA LEU A 173 17.93 -76.20 -23.74
C LEU A 173 18.56 -77.01 -22.60
N GLU A 174 18.64 -76.46 -21.38
CA GLU A 174 19.08 -77.20 -20.19
C GLU A 174 18.10 -78.34 -19.88
N ALA A 175 16.79 -78.10 -19.96
CA ALA A 175 15.78 -79.12 -19.76
C ALA A 175 15.80 -80.20 -20.86
N GLU A 176 16.02 -79.83 -22.13
CA GLU A 176 16.24 -80.79 -23.21
C GLU A 176 17.53 -81.56 -23.03
N HIS A 177 18.60 -80.89 -22.63
CA HIS A 177 19.86 -81.55 -22.31
C HIS A 177 19.63 -82.54 -21.18
N GLU A 178 18.96 -82.19 -20.08
CA GLU A 178 18.61 -83.12 -19.01
C GLU A 178 17.75 -84.29 -19.49
N ARG A 179 16.77 -84.07 -20.38
CA ARG A 179 15.99 -85.16 -20.98
C ARG A 179 16.91 -86.08 -21.80
N GLY A 180 17.82 -85.49 -22.58
CA GLY A 180 18.87 -86.16 -23.33
C GLY A 180 19.79 -86.98 -22.42
N THR A 181 20.26 -86.40 -21.32
CA THR A 181 21.06 -87.08 -20.30
C THR A 181 20.28 -88.23 -19.67
N ARG A 182 18.99 -88.05 -19.37
CA ARG A 182 18.15 -89.12 -18.81
C ARG A 182 17.91 -90.27 -19.81
N THR A 183 17.79 -89.96 -21.10
CA THR A 183 17.77 -91.00 -22.15
C THR A 183 19.10 -91.68 -22.32
N LEU A 184 20.21 -90.93 -22.25
CA LEU A 184 21.57 -91.47 -22.21
C LEU A 184 21.79 -92.33 -20.97
N GLU A 185 21.26 -91.97 -19.81
CA GLU A 185 21.31 -92.77 -18.59
C GLU A 185 20.51 -94.07 -18.71
N LYS A 186 19.36 -94.04 -19.39
CA LYS A 186 18.60 -95.27 -19.70
C LYS A 186 19.35 -96.15 -20.71
N MET A 187 19.98 -95.56 -21.72
CA MET A 187 20.86 -96.28 -22.65
C MET A 187 22.12 -96.79 -21.97
N ASN A 188 22.70 -96.02 -21.05
CA ASN A 188 23.84 -96.37 -20.21
C ASN A 188 23.43 -97.41 -19.15
N GLY A 189 22.16 -97.48 -18.74
CA GLY A 189 21.62 -98.56 -17.92
C GLY A 189 21.58 -99.88 -18.70
N ARG A 190 21.20 -99.83 -19.99
CA ARG A 190 21.35 -100.96 -20.92
C ARG A 190 22.82 -101.30 -21.18
N LEU A 191 23.67 -100.29 -21.32
CA LEU A 191 25.12 -100.44 -21.49
C LEU A 191 25.75 -101.04 -20.24
N LYS A 192 25.32 -100.66 -19.02
CA LYS A 192 25.69 -101.26 -17.72
C LYS A 192 25.23 -102.71 -17.55
N GLN A 193 24.13 -103.09 -18.19
CA GLN A 193 23.69 -104.49 -18.30
C GLN A 193 24.64 -105.28 -19.23
N MET A 194 25.17 -104.65 -20.26
CA MET A 194 26.17 -105.20 -21.19
C MET A 194 27.60 -105.18 -20.59
N GLN A 195 27.94 -104.15 -19.81
CA GLN A 195 29.14 -104.00 -18.99
C GLN A 195 29.13 -104.98 -17.82
N ALA A 196 27.97 -105.46 -17.36
CA ALA A 196 27.90 -106.60 -16.46
C ALA A 196 28.51 -107.87 -17.06
N GLN A 197 28.50 -107.99 -18.39
CA GLN A 197 29.14 -109.07 -19.12
C GLN A 197 30.62 -108.77 -19.44
N LEU A 198 31.05 -107.51 -19.31
CA LEU A 198 32.45 -107.07 -19.45
C LEU A 198 33.19 -106.97 -18.11
N ARG A 199 32.47 -106.98 -16.98
CA ARG A 199 33.00 -106.85 -15.60
C ARG A 199 33.87 -108.02 -15.14
N ASP A 200 33.89 -109.12 -15.89
CA ASP A 200 34.89 -110.18 -15.71
C ASP A 200 36.25 -109.81 -16.31
N PHE A 201 36.34 -108.76 -17.14
CA PHE A 201 37.54 -108.49 -17.94
C PHE A 201 38.44 -107.36 -17.44
N GLN A 202 37.98 -106.43 -16.59
CA GLN A 202 38.80 -105.26 -16.26
C GLN A 202 38.86 -104.97 -14.76
N MET A 203 39.26 -106.03 -14.05
CA MET A 203 39.92 -106.00 -12.75
C MET A 203 41.30 -105.31 -12.78
N GLN A 204 41.57 -104.37 -13.70
CA GLN A 204 42.94 -103.87 -13.95
C GLN A 204 43.15 -102.36 -14.19
N HIS A 205 42.17 -101.50 -13.93
CA HIS A 205 42.48 -100.07 -13.75
C HIS A 205 41.82 -99.50 -12.50
N MET A 206 42.52 -99.75 -11.40
CA MET A 206 42.36 -99.09 -10.11
C MET A 206 42.30 -97.57 -10.25
N GLN A 207 41.35 -96.99 -9.52
CA GLN A 207 41.49 -95.76 -8.74
C GLN A 207 41.96 -94.52 -9.50
N PHE A 208 41.02 -93.66 -9.93
CA PHE A 208 41.17 -92.19 -9.85
C PHE A 208 39.87 -91.52 -10.35
N THR A 209 38.87 -91.33 -9.49
CA THR A 209 37.82 -90.25 -9.55
C THR A 209 36.70 -90.50 -8.52
N GLN A 210 37.01 -90.39 -7.23
CA GLN A 210 35.97 -90.37 -6.19
C GLN A 210 36.20 -89.33 -5.09
N ALA A 211 37.33 -88.60 -5.15
CA ALA A 211 37.62 -87.48 -4.25
C ALA A 211 37.18 -86.11 -4.82
N GLU A 212 37.21 -85.90 -6.14
CA GLU A 212 36.93 -84.59 -6.74
C GLU A 212 35.44 -84.19 -6.71
N ALA A 213 34.51 -85.13 -6.88
CA ALA A 213 33.08 -84.83 -6.90
C ALA A 213 32.54 -84.40 -5.53
N SER A 214 33.06 -84.97 -4.43
CA SER A 214 32.65 -84.60 -3.07
C SER A 214 33.23 -83.25 -2.62
N GLN A 215 34.40 -82.87 -3.14
CA GLN A 215 35.05 -81.59 -2.82
C GLN A 215 34.30 -80.42 -3.49
N ILE A 216 33.87 -80.58 -4.74
CA ILE A 216 33.19 -79.52 -5.50
C ILE A 216 31.79 -79.21 -4.92
N GLU A 217 31.09 -80.21 -4.38
CA GLU A 217 29.77 -80.02 -3.78
C GLU A 217 29.85 -79.31 -2.40
N GLU A 218 30.90 -79.60 -1.63
CA GLU A 218 31.19 -78.91 -0.36
C GLU A 218 31.56 -77.44 -0.60
N ASP A 219 32.34 -77.16 -1.65
CA ASP A 219 32.72 -75.80 -2.06
C ASP A 219 31.49 -74.96 -2.51
N MET A 220 30.53 -75.55 -3.23
CA MET A 220 29.29 -74.85 -3.61
C MET A 220 28.42 -74.50 -2.40
N GLN A 221 28.32 -75.39 -1.40
CA GLN A 221 27.57 -75.07 -0.18
C GLN A 221 28.25 -73.99 0.67
N ASN A 222 29.59 -73.99 0.70
CA ASN A 222 30.35 -72.94 1.38
C ASN A 222 30.13 -71.57 0.72
N ILE A 223 30.15 -71.49 -0.61
CA ILE A 223 29.87 -70.24 -1.36
C ILE A 223 28.42 -69.77 -1.14
N GLN A 224 27.44 -70.68 -1.07
CA GLN A 224 26.04 -70.30 -0.79
C GLN A 224 25.87 -69.72 0.62
N ARG A 225 26.50 -70.33 1.64
CA ARG A 225 26.48 -69.81 3.01
C ARG A 225 27.14 -68.43 3.11
N ASP A 226 28.24 -68.22 2.38
CA ASP A 226 28.88 -66.91 2.28
C ASP A 226 27.96 -65.86 1.65
N ILE A 227 27.21 -66.23 0.59
CA ILE A 227 26.24 -65.33 -0.06
C ILE A 227 25.13 -64.94 0.90
N ASP A 228 24.53 -65.89 1.62
CA ASP A 228 23.43 -65.61 2.55
C ASP A 228 23.90 -64.70 3.70
N TYR A 229 25.12 -64.94 4.22
CA TYR A 229 25.73 -64.08 5.22
C TYR A 229 25.95 -62.65 4.70
N LEU A 230 26.53 -62.50 3.50
CA LEU A 230 26.78 -61.19 2.90
C LEU A 230 25.48 -60.44 2.54
N ASP A 231 24.46 -61.16 2.07
CA ASP A 231 23.14 -60.57 1.75
C ASP A 231 22.49 -60.01 3.04
N SER A 232 22.55 -60.76 4.15
CA SER A 232 22.05 -60.30 5.46
C SER A 232 22.79 -59.08 6.03
N ASN A 233 24.10 -58.98 5.78
CA ASN A 233 24.88 -57.81 6.20
C ASN A 233 24.57 -56.57 5.34
N VAL A 234 24.43 -56.74 4.02
CA VAL A 234 24.06 -55.66 3.10
C VAL A 234 22.66 -55.13 3.42
N THR A 235 21.68 -56.00 3.70
CA THR A 235 20.33 -55.55 4.09
C THR A 235 20.34 -54.79 5.40
N ARG A 236 21.05 -55.28 6.42
CA ARG A 236 21.23 -54.57 7.71
C ARG A 236 21.85 -53.17 7.51
N LEU A 237 22.93 -53.06 6.73
CA LEU A 237 23.57 -51.76 6.45
C LEU A 237 22.66 -50.81 5.66
N ARG A 238 21.81 -51.32 4.76
CA ARG A 238 20.81 -50.51 4.04
C ARG A 238 19.71 -49.99 4.95
N GLU A 239 19.24 -50.80 5.89
CA GLU A 239 18.24 -50.39 6.88
C GLU A 239 18.80 -49.31 7.82
N GLU A 240 20.02 -49.50 8.34
CA GLU A 240 20.71 -48.51 9.17
C GLU A 240 20.94 -47.18 8.40
N GLU A 241 21.33 -47.24 7.13
CA GLU A 241 21.47 -46.04 6.29
C GLU A 241 20.12 -45.32 6.09
N LYS A 242 19.05 -46.07 5.87
CA LYS A 242 17.71 -45.51 5.70
C LYS A 242 17.24 -44.82 6.97
N GLU A 243 17.40 -45.44 8.14
CA GLU A 243 17.05 -44.86 9.45
C GLU A 243 17.78 -43.53 9.68
N PHE A 244 19.11 -43.50 9.50
CA PHE A 244 19.87 -42.26 9.64
C PHE A 244 19.49 -41.19 8.59
N SER A 245 19.09 -41.59 7.38
CA SER A 245 18.63 -40.64 6.36
C SER A 245 17.30 -39.99 6.73
N GLU A 246 16.38 -40.75 7.36
CA GLU A 246 15.11 -40.26 7.85
C GLU A 246 15.32 -39.30 9.03
N GLU A 247 16.19 -39.65 9.99
CA GLU A 247 16.61 -38.76 11.09
C GLU A 247 17.22 -37.45 10.58
N LEU A 248 18.11 -37.52 9.58
CA LEU A 248 18.72 -36.34 8.96
C LEU A 248 17.65 -35.44 8.34
N SER A 249 16.67 -36.03 7.64
CA SER A 249 15.55 -35.27 7.07
C SER A 249 14.69 -34.58 8.15
N GLY A 250 14.50 -35.22 9.30
CA GLY A 250 13.79 -34.66 10.46
C GLY A 250 14.54 -33.47 11.07
N ILE A 251 15.87 -33.61 11.25
CA ILE A 251 16.73 -32.54 11.76
C ILE A 251 16.81 -31.36 10.79
N GLN A 252 16.84 -31.61 9.47
CA GLN A 252 16.84 -30.56 8.47
C GLN A 252 15.55 -29.72 8.53
N LYS A 253 14.39 -30.36 8.75
CA LYS A 253 13.10 -29.68 8.93
C LYS A 253 13.10 -28.83 10.21
N SER A 254 13.55 -29.38 11.34
CA SER A 254 13.59 -28.65 12.61
C SER A 254 14.54 -27.43 12.57
N ILE A 255 15.68 -27.54 11.88
CA ILE A 255 16.57 -26.39 11.62
C ILE A 255 15.86 -25.30 10.82
N SER A 256 15.13 -25.68 9.76
CA SER A 256 14.37 -24.74 8.92
C SER A 256 13.28 -24.04 9.74
N ASP A 257 12.55 -24.75 10.58
CA ASP A 257 11.46 -24.18 11.37
C ASP A 257 11.98 -23.23 12.45
N ILE A 258 13.06 -23.59 13.16
CA ILE A 258 13.75 -22.68 14.09
C ILE A 258 14.27 -21.43 13.36
N ALA A 259 14.78 -21.58 12.13
CA ALA A 259 15.26 -20.43 11.35
C ALA A 259 14.12 -19.46 10.99
N LYS A 260 12.92 -19.98 10.67
CA LYS A 260 11.73 -19.15 10.44
C LYS A 260 11.30 -18.41 11.71
N GLU A 261 11.24 -19.11 12.85
CA GLU A 261 10.90 -18.50 14.14
C GLU A 261 11.88 -17.37 14.50
N ILE A 262 13.19 -17.59 14.33
CA ILE A 262 14.21 -16.54 14.56
C ILE A 262 13.96 -15.34 13.66
N ALA A 263 13.69 -15.55 12.37
CA ALA A 263 13.45 -14.46 11.43
C ALA A 263 12.17 -13.67 11.76
N GLU A 264 11.14 -14.32 12.31
CA GLU A 264 9.92 -13.66 12.80
C GLU A 264 10.17 -12.85 14.07
N SER A 265 10.92 -13.42 15.03
CA SER A 265 11.34 -12.72 16.24
C SER A 265 12.23 -11.50 15.93
N ASP A 266 13.18 -11.62 14.99
CA ASP A 266 14.02 -10.50 14.53
C ASP A 266 13.18 -9.37 13.92
N LYS A 267 12.19 -9.71 13.09
CA LYS A 267 11.24 -8.72 12.54
C LYS A 267 10.47 -8.03 13.67
N ARG A 268 10.06 -8.76 14.70
CA ARG A 268 9.36 -8.18 15.85
C ARG A 268 10.25 -7.26 16.67
N ILE A 269 11.51 -7.62 16.89
CA ILE A 269 12.50 -6.72 17.52
C ILE A 269 12.69 -5.43 16.72
N LEU A 270 12.79 -5.52 15.38
CA LEU A 270 12.90 -4.33 14.54
C LEU A 270 11.67 -3.42 14.66
N GLN A 271 10.47 -4.01 14.75
CA GLN A 271 9.23 -3.26 14.99
C GLN A 271 9.22 -2.59 16.36
N LEU A 272 9.59 -3.32 17.42
CA LEU A 272 9.67 -2.78 18.78
C LEU A 272 10.71 -1.65 18.87
N LYS A 273 11.90 -1.82 18.28
CA LYS A 273 12.93 -0.77 18.22
C LYS A 273 12.44 0.47 17.48
N SER A 274 11.83 0.31 16.31
CA SER A 274 11.24 1.44 15.58
C SER A 274 10.13 2.12 16.38
N HIS A 275 9.38 1.38 17.20
CA HIS A 275 8.35 1.93 18.07
C HIS A 275 8.96 2.71 19.24
N MET A 276 9.99 2.17 19.88
CA MET A 276 10.77 2.83 20.93
C MET A 276 11.43 4.11 20.43
N ASP A 277 12.09 4.09 19.28
CA ASP A 277 12.70 5.27 18.67
C ASP A 277 11.64 6.36 18.41
N GLY A 278 10.45 5.95 17.97
CA GLY A 278 9.31 6.84 17.80
C GLY A 278 8.85 7.48 19.10
N LEU A 279 8.78 6.71 20.20
CA LEU A 279 8.43 7.22 21.53
C LEU A 279 9.52 8.13 22.13
N GLN A 280 10.79 7.78 21.96
CA GLN A 280 11.92 8.60 22.43
C GLN A 280 11.97 9.97 21.75
N GLN A 281 11.75 10.01 20.43
CA GLN A 281 11.69 11.28 19.69
C GLN A 281 10.56 12.20 20.20
N ARG A 282 9.46 11.62 20.68
CA ARG A 282 8.31 12.36 21.22
C ARG A 282 8.53 12.87 22.64
N GLN A 283 9.25 12.11 23.47
CA GLN A 283 9.67 12.58 24.79
C GLN A 283 10.47 13.89 24.67
N SER A 284 11.27 14.03 23.61
CA SER A 284 12.01 15.26 23.36
C SER A 284 11.11 16.42 22.90
N ASN A 285 10.05 16.18 22.13
CA ASN A 285 9.16 17.22 21.60
C ASN A 285 7.76 16.67 21.23
N THR A 286 6.72 17.15 21.90
CA THR A 286 5.30 16.75 21.65
C THR A 286 4.84 17.01 20.20
N VAL A 287 5.37 18.04 19.57
CA VAL A 287 5.04 18.44 18.20
C VAL A 287 5.48 17.41 17.14
N THR A 288 6.55 16.65 17.41
CA THR A 288 7.04 15.61 16.48
C THR A 288 6.06 14.45 16.32
N ALA A 289 5.11 14.27 17.25
CA ALA A 289 4.05 13.27 17.13
C ALA A 289 3.13 13.53 15.92
N PHE A 290 3.06 14.78 15.45
CA PHE A 290 2.19 15.24 14.38
C PHE A 290 3.00 15.62 13.14
N GLY A 291 3.41 14.61 12.34
CA GLY A 291 4.13 14.81 11.07
C GLY A 291 5.66 14.60 11.12
N GLY A 292 6.20 14.17 12.27
CA GLY A 292 7.60 13.73 12.42
C GLY A 292 8.64 14.86 12.47
N GLN A 293 9.92 14.51 12.34
CA GLN A 293 11.05 15.44 12.47
C GLN A 293 11.04 16.60 11.46
N LYS A 294 10.43 16.41 10.29
CA LYS A 294 10.33 17.45 9.25
C LYS A 294 9.48 18.64 9.72
N VAL A 295 8.51 18.41 10.61
CA VAL A 295 7.64 19.47 11.13
C VAL A 295 8.39 20.44 12.01
N LEU A 296 9.38 20.00 12.80
CA LEU A 296 10.22 20.91 13.58
C LEU A 296 10.98 21.89 12.68
N LYS A 297 11.60 21.39 11.61
CA LYS A 297 12.29 22.23 10.63
C LYS A 297 11.33 23.17 9.91
N LEU A 298 10.11 22.71 9.62
CA LEU A 298 9.07 23.54 9.01
C LEU A 298 8.64 24.67 9.95
N LEU A 299 8.43 24.40 11.24
CA LEU A 299 8.08 25.42 12.23
C LEU A 299 9.17 26.49 12.35
N GLN A 300 10.44 26.09 12.40
CA GLN A 300 11.57 27.03 12.38
C GLN A 300 11.57 27.92 11.11
N LEU A 301 11.24 27.36 9.96
CA LEU A 301 11.12 28.10 8.69
C LEU A 301 9.89 29.02 8.66
N ILE A 302 8.79 28.64 9.29
CA ILE A 302 7.59 29.47 9.42
C ILE A 302 7.90 30.67 10.32
N GLU A 303 8.55 30.45 11.47
CA GLU A 303 8.98 31.52 12.38
C GLU A 303 9.95 32.50 11.68
N SER A 304 10.90 31.96 10.92
CA SER A 304 11.85 32.78 10.15
C SER A 304 11.17 33.61 9.05
N ASN A 305 10.04 33.13 8.50
CA ASN A 305 9.31 33.79 7.41
C ASN A 305 8.00 34.46 7.89
N HIS A 306 7.84 34.73 9.19
CA HIS A 306 6.58 35.25 9.75
C HIS A 306 6.07 36.52 9.05
N GLY A 307 6.97 37.41 8.61
CA GLY A 307 6.61 38.65 7.90
C GLY A 307 6.08 38.47 6.48
N ARG A 308 6.22 37.28 5.88
CA ARG A 308 5.63 36.97 4.55
C ARG A 308 4.17 36.55 4.64
N PHE A 309 3.74 36.08 5.81
CA PHE A 309 2.36 35.64 6.04
C PHE A 309 1.48 36.82 6.44
N LYS A 310 0.24 36.85 5.95
CA LYS A 310 -0.77 37.81 6.43
C LYS A 310 -1.16 37.52 7.88
N SER A 311 -1.28 36.24 8.22
CA SER A 311 -1.47 35.76 9.58
C SER A 311 -0.71 34.45 9.76
N PRO A 312 -0.08 34.20 10.92
CA PRO A 312 0.75 33.02 11.10
C PRO A 312 -0.10 31.74 10.94
N PRO A 313 0.41 30.72 10.22
CA PRO A 313 -0.29 29.45 10.08
C PRO A 313 -0.41 28.75 11.43
N ILE A 314 -1.58 28.17 11.71
CA ILE A 314 -1.85 27.42 12.94
C ILE A 314 -1.66 25.94 12.62
N GLY A 315 -0.68 25.30 13.24
CA GLY A 315 -0.51 23.86 13.10
C GLY A 315 0.81 23.33 13.64
N PRO A 316 0.99 21.99 13.67
CA PRO A 316 -0.01 20.99 13.27
C PRO A 316 -1.21 20.95 14.24
N ILE A 317 -2.42 20.73 13.71
CA ILE A 317 -3.68 20.80 14.50
C ILE A 317 -3.60 20.01 15.81
N GLY A 318 -3.07 18.79 15.77
CA GLY A 318 -3.03 17.92 16.94
C GLY A 318 -2.15 18.44 18.09
N ALA A 319 -1.17 19.31 17.82
CA ALA A 319 -0.37 19.93 18.87
C ALA A 319 -1.13 20.99 19.67
N HIS A 320 -2.22 21.54 19.12
CA HIS A 320 -3.09 22.50 19.79
C HIS A 320 -4.27 21.84 20.53
N LEU A 321 -4.33 20.50 20.55
CA LEU A 321 -5.40 19.75 21.18
C LEU A 321 -4.94 19.11 22.49
N GLN A 322 -5.80 19.21 23.49
CA GLN A 322 -5.71 18.50 24.76
C GLN A 322 -6.89 17.52 24.85
N LEU A 323 -6.62 16.33 25.37
CA LEU A 323 -7.65 15.30 25.59
C LEU A 323 -8.09 15.33 27.04
N ALA A 324 -9.40 15.28 27.28
CA ALA A 324 -9.96 15.18 28.62
C ALA A 324 -9.66 13.83 29.30
N SER A 325 -9.49 12.75 28.52
CA SER A 325 -9.09 11.43 29.02
C SER A 325 -8.23 10.70 27.99
N GLU A 326 -7.13 10.12 28.45
CA GLU A 326 -6.18 9.35 27.64
C GLU A 326 -6.78 8.04 27.11
N SER A 327 -7.80 7.50 27.78
CA SER A 327 -8.52 6.29 27.36
C SER A 327 -9.10 6.38 25.93
N TRP A 328 -9.26 7.60 25.43
CA TRP A 328 -9.83 7.89 24.11
C TRP A 328 -8.78 8.29 23.08
N SER A 329 -7.49 8.30 23.42
CA SER A 329 -6.40 8.78 22.56
C SER A 329 -6.36 8.06 21.22
N VAL A 330 -6.42 6.71 21.24
CA VAL A 330 -6.43 5.85 20.05
C VAL A 330 -7.67 6.10 19.20
N ALA A 331 -8.84 6.17 19.84
CA ALA A 331 -10.11 6.38 19.16
C ALA A 331 -10.15 7.75 18.46
N VAL A 332 -9.66 8.81 19.13
CA VAL A 332 -9.55 10.16 18.58
C VAL A 332 -8.51 10.25 17.46
N ASP A 333 -7.36 9.58 17.61
CA ASP A 333 -6.35 9.52 16.54
C ASP A 333 -6.91 8.84 15.28
N CYS A 334 -7.65 7.74 15.44
CA CYS A 334 -8.35 7.09 14.34
C CYS A 334 -9.44 7.97 13.71
N ALA A 335 -10.19 8.71 14.53
CA ALA A 335 -11.31 9.54 14.09
C ALA A 335 -10.88 10.80 13.33
N CYS A 336 -9.87 11.51 13.83
CA CYS A 336 -9.33 12.71 13.19
C CYS A 336 -8.28 12.37 12.11
N GLY A 337 -7.53 11.29 12.28
CA GLY A 337 -6.56 10.78 11.31
C GLY A 337 -5.56 11.84 10.84
N GLY A 338 -5.41 11.95 9.51
CA GLY A 338 -4.50 12.93 8.89
C GLY A 338 -4.92 14.39 9.04
N LEU A 339 -6.06 14.69 9.65
CA LEU A 339 -6.46 16.07 9.98
C LEU A 339 -5.59 16.64 11.10
N LEU A 340 -5.17 15.80 12.05
CA LEU A 340 -4.29 16.21 13.16
C LEU A 340 -2.90 16.66 12.67
N ASP A 341 -2.46 16.18 11.51
CA ASP A 341 -1.19 16.55 10.87
C ASP A 341 -1.30 17.82 10.01
N ALA A 342 -2.50 18.41 9.88
CA ALA A 342 -2.77 19.52 8.98
C ALA A 342 -2.39 20.88 9.60
N PHE A 343 -2.12 21.85 8.72
CA PHE A 343 -1.90 23.25 9.07
C PHE A 343 -3.06 24.10 8.54
N ILE A 344 -3.46 25.10 9.30
CA ILE A 344 -4.55 26.02 8.97
C ILE A 344 -3.94 27.37 8.60
N VAL A 345 -4.33 27.93 7.46
CA VAL A 345 -3.88 29.23 6.95
C VAL A 345 -5.06 30.16 6.72
N SER A 346 -4.83 31.47 6.86
CA SER A 346 -5.91 32.47 6.74
C SER A 346 -6.39 32.69 5.31
N CYS A 347 -5.48 32.58 4.32
CA CYS A 347 -5.76 32.94 2.94
C CYS A 347 -4.97 32.11 1.92
N HIS A 348 -5.33 32.22 0.64
CA HIS A 348 -4.65 31.51 -0.45
C HIS A 348 -3.18 31.94 -0.60
N LYS A 349 -2.85 33.22 -0.34
CA LYS A 349 -1.46 33.71 -0.36
C LYS A 349 -0.60 32.98 0.67
N ASP A 350 -1.10 32.87 1.91
CA ASP A 350 -0.42 32.16 3.00
C ASP A 350 -0.25 30.66 2.66
N LEU A 351 -1.23 30.05 1.99
CA LEU A 351 -1.13 28.67 1.50
C LEU A 351 0.08 28.48 0.57
N GLN A 352 0.30 29.42 -0.38
CA GLN A 352 1.42 29.34 -1.30
C GLN A 352 2.76 29.49 -0.57
N VAL A 353 2.87 30.45 0.36
CA VAL A 353 4.08 30.65 1.17
C VAL A 353 4.37 29.42 2.02
N LEU A 354 3.36 28.82 2.65
CA LEU A 354 3.52 27.61 3.46
C LEU A 354 3.93 26.41 2.61
N ARG A 355 3.37 26.25 1.41
CA ARG A 355 3.82 25.21 0.46
C ARG A 355 5.25 25.41 0.01
N GLU A 356 5.67 26.64 -0.24
CA GLU A 356 7.06 26.96 -0.59
C GLU A 356 8.00 26.58 0.57
N CYS A 357 7.64 26.92 1.80
CA CYS A 357 8.39 26.53 3.00
C CYS A 357 8.46 25.00 3.14
N ALA A 358 7.35 24.30 2.94
CA ALA A 358 7.30 22.84 2.99
C ALA A 358 8.16 22.18 1.91
N GLY A 359 8.20 22.76 0.70
CA GLY A 359 9.06 22.30 -0.40
C GLY A 359 10.55 22.37 -0.05
N ARG A 360 10.99 23.42 0.65
CA ARG A 360 12.39 23.57 1.11
C ARG A 360 12.82 22.50 2.12
N VAL A 361 11.87 21.94 2.88
CA VAL A 361 12.11 20.86 3.86
C VAL A 361 11.83 19.47 3.28
N TYR A 362 11.51 19.38 1.98
CA TYR A 362 11.08 18.14 1.32
C TYR A 362 9.89 17.49 2.03
N TYR A 363 8.90 18.30 2.43
CA TYR A 363 7.66 17.86 3.04
C TYR A 363 6.47 18.03 2.09
N ASN A 364 6.42 17.15 1.08
CA ASN A 364 5.52 17.31 -0.07
C ASN A 364 4.06 16.93 0.23
N ASN A 365 3.81 16.11 1.26
CA ASN A 365 2.47 15.59 1.59
C ASN A 365 1.78 16.38 2.71
N LEU A 366 2.14 17.66 2.89
CA LEU A 366 1.55 18.52 3.92
C LEU A 366 0.09 18.86 3.57
N ARG A 367 -0.82 18.54 4.49
CA ARG A 367 -2.23 18.94 4.38
C ARG A 367 -2.39 20.37 4.89
N ILE A 368 -2.86 21.27 4.04
CA ILE A 368 -3.09 22.68 4.37
C ILE A 368 -4.58 22.99 4.18
N ILE A 369 -5.19 23.60 5.18
CA ILE A 369 -6.61 23.99 5.19
C ILE A 369 -6.68 25.51 5.21
N VAL A 370 -7.37 26.10 4.23
CA VAL A 370 -7.64 27.53 4.23
C VAL A 370 -8.89 27.78 5.07
N TYR A 371 -8.78 28.56 6.14
CA TYR A 371 -9.88 28.90 7.02
C TYR A 371 -9.78 30.35 7.46
N ASP A 372 -10.91 31.03 7.53
CA ASP A 372 -10.96 32.41 7.98
C ASP A 372 -10.88 32.50 9.52
N PHE A 373 -9.79 33.07 10.02
CA PHE A 373 -9.52 33.20 11.46
C PHE A 373 -10.46 34.18 12.15
N THR A 374 -11.17 35.03 11.41
CA THR A 374 -12.13 36.00 11.97
C THR A 374 -13.45 35.35 12.40
N ARG A 375 -13.70 34.11 11.98
CA ARG A 375 -14.92 33.37 12.34
C ARG A 375 -14.92 33.04 13.83
N GLN A 376 -15.99 33.45 14.50
CA GLN A 376 -16.24 33.08 15.90
C GLN A 376 -16.45 31.57 16.05
N ARG A 377 -16.40 31.09 17.30
CA ARG A 377 -16.64 29.68 17.63
C ARG A 377 -18.03 29.25 17.14
N LEU A 378 -18.09 28.13 16.41
CA LEU A 378 -19.35 27.57 15.94
C LEU A 378 -20.20 27.11 17.12
N ILE A 379 -21.42 27.61 17.19
CA ILE A 379 -22.44 27.15 18.13
C ILE A 379 -23.24 26.07 17.40
N ILE A 380 -23.09 24.82 17.82
CA ILE A 380 -23.80 23.68 17.23
C ILE A 380 -25.16 23.58 17.90
N PRO A 381 -26.28 23.62 17.15
CA PRO A 381 -27.61 23.42 17.73
C PRO A 381 -27.76 22.02 18.32
N ASP A 382 -28.45 21.91 19.46
CA ASP A 382 -28.65 20.63 20.16
C ASP A 382 -29.31 19.56 19.27
N GLY A 383 -30.18 19.97 18.36
CA GLY A 383 -30.83 19.08 17.39
C GLY A 383 -29.90 18.50 16.30
N SER A 384 -28.68 19.03 16.16
CA SER A 384 -27.66 18.54 15.21
C SER A 384 -26.65 17.58 15.86
N LEU A 385 -26.62 17.51 17.19
CA LEU A 385 -25.79 16.56 17.93
C LEU A 385 -26.42 15.15 17.89
N PRO A 386 -25.60 14.09 18.00
CA PRO A 386 -26.10 12.74 18.14
C PRO A 386 -26.77 12.57 19.51
N THR A 387 -27.95 11.96 19.53
CA THR A 387 -28.65 11.62 20.77
C THR A 387 -28.05 10.34 21.34
N THR A 388 -26.89 10.42 21.98
CA THR A 388 -26.16 9.27 22.54
C THR A 388 -25.79 9.50 24.01
N GLU A 389 -25.80 8.44 24.81
CA GLU A 389 -25.21 8.45 26.16
C GLU A 389 -23.67 8.44 26.12
N HIS A 390 -23.11 8.08 24.97
CA HIS A 390 -21.67 8.01 24.74
C HIS A 390 -21.10 9.37 24.31
N PRO A 391 -19.85 9.69 24.71
CA PRO A 391 -19.21 10.94 24.37
C PRO A 391 -18.90 11.02 22.87
N THR A 392 -18.87 12.24 22.34
CA THR A 392 -18.42 12.52 20.97
C THR A 392 -16.95 12.94 20.97
N VAL A 393 -16.31 12.86 19.81
CA VAL A 393 -14.92 13.33 19.67
C VAL A 393 -14.80 14.81 20.09
N LEU A 394 -15.79 15.64 19.73
CA LEU A 394 -15.81 17.05 20.13
C LEU A 394 -15.95 17.26 21.64
N SER A 395 -16.63 16.39 22.39
CA SER A 395 -16.77 16.55 23.85
C SER A 395 -15.52 16.14 24.62
N VAL A 396 -14.69 15.27 24.04
CA VAL A 396 -13.45 14.78 24.67
C VAL A 396 -12.25 15.68 24.35
N ILE A 397 -12.27 16.38 23.22
CA ILE A 397 -11.18 17.27 22.79
C ILE A 397 -11.39 18.69 23.33
N GLN A 398 -10.31 19.29 23.85
CA GLN A 398 -10.24 20.68 24.29
C GLN A 398 -9.13 21.41 23.52
N SER A 399 -9.36 22.68 23.20
CA SER A 399 -8.38 23.54 22.52
C SER A 399 -8.64 24.99 22.90
N GLU A 400 -7.57 25.74 23.14
CA GLU A 400 -7.62 27.19 23.39
C GLU A 400 -8.03 27.97 22.13
N ASN A 401 -7.67 27.47 20.95
CA ASN A 401 -7.96 28.13 19.68
C ASN A 401 -9.29 27.64 19.09
N HIS A 402 -10.27 28.56 18.97
CA HIS A 402 -11.58 28.27 18.39
C HIS A 402 -11.50 27.88 16.90
N THR A 403 -10.51 28.39 16.16
CA THR A 403 -10.31 28.06 14.74
C THR A 403 -10.04 26.57 14.56
N VAL A 404 -9.24 25.98 15.47
CA VAL A 404 -8.92 24.56 15.44
C VAL A 404 -10.17 23.71 15.67
N LEU A 405 -10.99 24.07 16.67
CA LEU A 405 -12.26 23.38 16.95
C LEU A 405 -13.23 23.51 15.78
N ASN A 406 -13.36 24.70 15.19
CA ASN A 406 -14.23 24.93 14.04
C ASN A 406 -13.81 24.07 12.84
N VAL A 407 -12.51 23.96 12.56
CA VAL A 407 -12.00 23.10 11.48
C VAL A 407 -12.25 21.62 11.75
N LEU A 408 -12.12 21.17 13.01
CA LEU A 408 -12.44 19.79 13.39
C LEU A 408 -13.94 19.46 13.20
N VAL A 409 -14.83 20.43 13.42
CA VAL A 409 -16.26 20.30 13.14
C VAL A 409 -16.51 20.31 11.63
N ASP A 410 -16.06 21.34 10.92
CA ASP A 410 -16.36 21.54 9.50
C ASP A 410 -15.76 20.45 8.59
N GLN A 411 -14.51 20.01 8.87
CA GLN A 411 -13.78 19.05 8.02
C GLN A 411 -13.74 17.64 8.64
N GLY A 412 -13.68 17.56 9.96
CA GLY A 412 -13.59 16.29 10.70
C GLY A 412 -14.94 15.70 11.08
N HIS A 413 -15.99 16.53 11.18
CA HIS A 413 -17.29 16.17 11.74
C HIS A 413 -17.18 15.58 13.16
N ALA A 414 -16.27 16.15 13.96
CA ALA A 414 -15.99 15.68 15.31
C ALA A 414 -17.23 15.64 16.22
N GLU A 415 -18.25 16.46 15.93
CA GLU A 415 -19.54 16.52 16.61
C GLU A 415 -20.44 15.31 16.32
N ARG A 416 -20.21 14.59 15.22
CA ARG A 416 -21.00 13.43 14.78
C ARG A 416 -20.26 12.10 14.87
N GLN A 417 -19.04 12.13 15.42
CA GLN A 417 -18.21 10.96 15.68
C GLN A 417 -18.36 10.55 17.14
N VAL A 418 -18.87 9.34 17.39
CA VAL A 418 -19.19 8.84 18.73
C VAL A 418 -18.13 7.85 19.19
N LEU A 419 -17.75 7.92 20.47
CA LEU A 419 -16.70 7.12 21.07
C LEU A 419 -17.28 6.09 22.05
N VAL A 420 -16.95 4.82 21.85
CA VAL A 420 -17.46 3.69 22.66
C VAL A 420 -16.28 2.85 23.17
N ARG A 421 -16.39 2.26 24.36
CA ARG A 421 -15.30 1.41 24.89
C ARG A 421 -15.30 0.05 24.19
N ASP A 422 -16.38 -0.69 24.34
CA ASP A 422 -16.43 -2.08 23.91
C ASP A 422 -16.89 -2.25 22.45
N TYR A 423 -16.39 -3.30 21.82
CA TYR A 423 -16.71 -3.66 20.44
C TYR A 423 -18.22 -3.95 20.25
N GLU A 424 -18.83 -4.71 21.16
CA GLU A 424 -20.25 -5.10 21.07
C GLU A 424 -21.17 -3.89 21.21
N VAL A 425 -20.88 -3.01 22.16
CA VAL A 425 -21.62 -1.75 22.36
C VAL A 425 -21.47 -0.87 21.12
N GLY A 426 -20.27 -0.78 20.55
CA GLY A 426 -20.03 -0.03 19.32
C GLY A 426 -20.87 -0.53 18.14
N LYS A 427 -21.01 -1.85 18.01
CA LYS A 427 -21.84 -2.49 16.98
C LYS A 427 -23.33 -2.15 17.16
N SER A 428 -23.83 -2.24 18.39
CA SER A 428 -25.24 -1.94 18.67
C SER A 428 -25.59 -0.46 18.52
N VAL A 429 -24.66 0.45 18.85
CA VAL A 429 -24.83 1.89 18.63
C VAL A 429 -24.74 2.26 17.15
N ALA A 430 -23.88 1.59 16.38
CA ALA A 430 -23.69 1.88 14.96
C ALA A 430 -24.81 1.32 14.06
N PHE A 431 -25.40 0.17 14.42
CA PHE A 431 -26.27 -0.61 13.53
C PHE A 431 -27.67 -0.86 14.06
N ASP A 432 -27.82 -1.25 15.33
CA ASP A 432 -29.10 -1.67 15.89
C ASP A 432 -29.96 -0.46 16.25
N HIS A 433 -29.38 0.47 17.00
CA HIS A 433 -30.00 1.73 17.37
C HIS A 433 -29.59 2.76 16.31
N ARG A 434 -30.34 2.87 15.19
CA ARG A 434 -30.12 3.91 14.16
C ARG A 434 -30.41 5.30 14.73
N MET A 435 -29.52 5.77 15.59
CA MET A 435 -29.64 7.02 16.33
C MET A 435 -29.40 8.19 15.37
N ARG A 436 -30.11 9.29 15.59
CA ARG A 436 -30.07 10.44 14.69
C ARG A 436 -28.68 11.08 14.73
N ASN A 437 -28.27 11.61 13.58
CA ASN A 437 -27.06 12.42 13.39
C ASN A 437 -25.70 11.74 13.63
N ILE A 438 -25.63 10.44 13.94
CA ILE A 438 -24.33 9.73 13.98
C ILE A 438 -23.78 9.58 12.56
N LYS A 439 -22.50 9.93 12.39
CA LYS A 439 -21.77 9.67 11.14
C LYS A 439 -20.97 8.37 11.24
N GLU A 440 -20.17 8.25 12.30
CA GLU A 440 -19.22 7.16 12.52
C GLU A 440 -19.07 6.88 14.02
N VAL A 441 -18.83 5.62 14.39
CA VAL A 441 -18.58 5.17 15.76
C VAL A 441 -17.17 4.60 15.83
N TYR A 442 -16.42 4.98 16.86
CA TYR A 442 -15.06 4.51 17.10
C TYR A 442 -14.96 3.81 18.45
N THR A 443 -14.29 2.66 18.49
CA THR A 443 -13.99 1.97 19.75
C THR A 443 -12.69 2.48 20.37
N SER A 444 -12.47 2.25 21.67
CA SER A 444 -11.19 2.55 22.33
C SER A 444 -10.01 1.82 21.68
N ASP A 445 -10.27 0.62 21.12
CA ASP A 445 -9.26 -0.18 20.40
C ASP A 445 -9.02 0.31 18.96
N GLY A 446 -9.74 1.34 18.51
CA GLY A 446 -9.56 1.96 17.18
C GLY A 446 -10.32 1.29 16.04
N PHE A 447 -11.35 0.46 16.32
CA PHE A 447 -12.27 0.00 15.28
C PHE A 447 -13.16 1.16 14.83
N ARG A 448 -13.43 1.23 13.52
CA ARG A 448 -14.34 2.22 12.93
C ARG A 448 -15.58 1.52 12.39
N MET A 449 -16.74 1.92 12.87
CA MET A 449 -18.03 1.34 12.50
C MET A 449 -18.95 2.42 11.95
N PHE A 450 -19.57 2.17 10.79
CA PHE A 450 -20.53 3.12 10.21
C PHE A 450 -21.49 2.42 9.26
N SER A 451 -22.65 3.04 9.06
CA SER A 451 -23.66 2.60 8.10
C SER A 451 -23.80 3.61 6.96
N ARG A 452 -23.93 3.11 5.73
CA ARG A 452 -24.23 3.92 4.53
C ARG A 452 -25.46 3.33 3.86
N GLY A 453 -26.64 3.91 4.15
CA GLY A 453 -27.91 3.38 3.67
C GLY A 453 -28.24 2.02 4.29
N SER A 454 -28.24 0.96 3.48
CA SER A 454 -28.43 -0.42 3.92
C SER A 454 -27.13 -1.15 4.27
N VAL A 455 -25.97 -0.62 3.87
CA VAL A 455 -24.68 -1.30 4.06
C VAL A 455 -24.10 -0.96 5.43
N GLN A 456 -23.76 -2.01 6.18
CA GLN A 456 -23.05 -1.92 7.46
C GLN A 456 -21.57 -2.24 7.22
N THR A 457 -20.67 -1.42 7.77
CA THR A 457 -19.22 -1.61 7.57
C THR A 457 -18.48 -1.46 8.90
N ILE A 458 -17.63 -2.42 9.19
CA ILE A 458 -16.69 -2.41 10.31
C ILE A 458 -15.29 -2.49 9.73
N LEU A 459 -14.45 -1.50 10.04
CA LEU A 459 -13.06 -1.46 9.65
C LEU A 459 -12.19 -1.72 10.89
N PRO A 460 -11.29 -2.70 10.86
CA PRO A 460 -10.34 -2.93 11.95
C PRO A 460 -9.34 -1.76 12.06
N PRO A 461 -8.70 -1.61 13.23
CA PRO A 461 -7.64 -0.62 13.40
C PRO A 461 -6.52 -0.83 12.36
N ASN A 462 -5.88 0.26 11.95
CA ASN A 462 -4.85 0.24 10.92
C ASN A 462 -3.70 -0.71 11.31
N LYS A 463 -3.35 -1.64 10.41
CA LYS A 463 -2.26 -2.62 10.61
C LYS A 463 -0.88 -1.99 10.89
N ARG A 464 -0.70 -0.73 10.52
CA ARG A 464 0.43 0.11 10.94
C ARG A 464 -0.13 1.11 11.95
N PRO A 465 -0.19 0.78 13.25
CA PRO A 465 -0.65 1.72 14.24
C PRO A 465 0.22 2.97 14.13
N ARG A 466 -0.41 4.12 13.89
CA ARG A 466 0.27 5.38 14.11
C ARG A 466 0.58 5.40 15.61
N PRO A 467 1.84 5.64 16.01
CA PRO A 467 2.16 5.47 17.41
C PRO A 467 1.33 6.49 18.22
N GLU A 468 0.78 6.08 19.36
CA GLU A 468 -0.18 6.85 20.17
C GLU A 468 0.30 8.28 20.40
N ARG A 469 -0.38 9.26 19.80
CA ARG A 469 0.13 10.65 19.69
C ARG A 469 0.08 11.41 21.01
N TRP A 470 -0.77 10.96 21.93
CA TRP A 470 -0.96 11.52 23.25
C TRP A 470 -0.78 10.40 24.26
N CYS A 471 0.40 10.36 24.89
CA CYS A 471 0.74 9.38 25.92
C CYS A 471 1.29 10.13 27.15
N SER A 472 0.74 9.87 28.34
CA SER A 472 1.10 10.56 29.58
C SER A 472 2.40 10.06 30.20
N SER A 473 2.77 8.78 29.98
CA SER A 473 4.01 8.16 30.50
C SER A 473 4.85 7.44 29.42
N PRO A 474 5.44 8.18 28.46
CA PRO A 474 6.28 7.57 27.41
C PRO A 474 7.48 6.79 27.98
N ALA A 475 8.01 7.19 29.14
CA ALA A 475 9.15 6.53 29.77
C ALA A 475 8.84 5.11 30.27
N GLU A 476 7.67 4.90 30.89
CA GLU A 476 7.22 3.59 31.36
C GLU A 476 6.97 2.66 30.16
N LYS A 477 6.31 3.17 29.12
CA LYS A 477 6.06 2.43 27.88
C LYS A 477 7.34 2.01 27.17
N ILE A 478 8.34 2.90 27.12
CA ILE A 478 9.66 2.58 26.56
C ILE A 478 10.33 1.48 27.39
N ALA A 479 10.20 1.49 28.72
CA ALA A 479 10.75 0.45 29.58
C ALA A 479 10.05 -0.90 29.36
N GLU A 480 8.71 -0.93 29.24
CA GLU A 480 7.94 -2.14 28.89
C GLU A 480 8.41 -2.74 27.56
N LEU A 481 8.49 -1.93 26.50
CA LEU A 481 8.90 -2.37 25.17
C LEU A 481 10.35 -2.83 25.13
N LYS A 482 11.21 -2.19 25.94
CA LYS A 482 12.61 -2.60 26.08
C LYS A 482 12.71 -3.97 26.74
N ASN A 483 11.94 -4.20 27.81
CA ASN A 483 11.89 -5.51 28.47
C ASN A 483 11.35 -6.58 27.51
N GLU A 484 10.29 -6.32 26.74
CA GLU A 484 9.78 -7.25 25.72
C GLU A 484 10.84 -7.55 24.66
N ALA A 485 11.57 -6.53 24.18
CA ALA A 485 12.64 -6.71 23.20
C ALA A 485 13.81 -7.54 23.76
N ASP A 486 14.20 -7.31 25.01
CA ASP A 486 15.26 -8.04 25.69
C ASP A 486 14.85 -9.51 25.93
N ASP A 487 13.59 -9.78 26.28
CA ASP A 487 13.07 -11.13 26.44
C ASP A 487 13.02 -11.89 25.10
N ILE A 488 12.56 -11.24 24.03
CA ILE A 488 12.61 -11.84 22.68
C ILE A 488 14.06 -12.09 22.26
N GLN A 489 14.99 -11.19 22.58
CA GLN A 489 16.42 -11.36 22.28
C GLN A 489 17.01 -12.57 23.03
N ARG A 490 16.60 -12.80 24.29
CA ARG A 490 16.95 -14.02 25.04
C ARG A 490 16.42 -15.27 24.35
N THR A 491 15.15 -15.28 23.95
CA THR A 491 14.55 -16.41 23.21
C THR A 491 15.30 -16.68 21.89
N ILE A 492 15.68 -15.64 21.15
CA ILE A 492 16.50 -15.79 19.93
C ILE A 492 17.86 -16.41 20.24
N SER A 493 18.50 -16.02 21.35
CA SER A 493 19.80 -16.59 21.74
C SER A 493 19.70 -18.08 22.09
N GLU A 494 18.64 -18.48 22.78
CA GLU A 494 18.32 -19.88 23.11
C GLU A 494 18.04 -20.70 21.86
N LYS A 495 17.18 -20.19 20.96
CA LYS A 495 16.86 -20.82 19.67
C LYS A 495 18.10 -20.94 18.78
N ASN A 496 19.00 -19.96 18.80
CA ASN A 496 20.30 -20.04 18.11
C ASN A 496 21.23 -21.09 18.72
N ALA A 497 21.22 -21.27 20.04
CA ALA A 497 21.97 -22.34 20.69
C ALA A 497 21.40 -23.72 20.31
N GLN A 498 20.07 -23.87 20.30
CA GLN A 498 19.38 -25.08 19.83
C GLN A 498 19.71 -25.39 18.36
N ARG A 499 19.63 -24.39 17.48
CA ARG A 499 19.98 -24.53 16.07
C ARG A 499 21.43 -24.98 15.88
N ARG A 500 22.38 -24.45 16.67
CA ARG A 500 23.79 -24.87 16.63
C ARG A 500 23.98 -26.34 17.03
N LYS A 501 23.26 -26.82 18.05
CA LYS A 501 23.27 -28.23 18.43
C LYS A 501 22.76 -29.12 17.28
N LEU A 502 21.62 -28.79 16.71
CA LEU A 502 21.04 -29.54 15.58
C LEU A 502 21.94 -29.54 14.33
N VAL A 503 22.65 -28.43 14.05
CA VAL A 503 23.63 -28.38 12.95
C VAL A 503 24.81 -29.33 13.19
N ASN A 504 25.29 -29.42 14.43
CA ASN A 504 26.33 -30.39 14.79
C ASN A 504 25.81 -31.82 14.68
N ASP A 505 24.60 -32.09 15.16
CA ASP A 505 23.96 -33.42 15.07
C ASP A 505 23.77 -33.84 13.60
N ARG A 506 23.36 -32.90 12.74
CA ARG A 506 23.29 -33.10 11.28
C ARG A 506 24.65 -33.51 10.70
N SER A 507 25.71 -32.77 11.05
CA SER A 507 27.06 -33.08 10.56
C SER A 507 27.54 -34.46 11.03
N ASN A 508 27.24 -34.83 12.29
CA ASN A 508 27.56 -36.15 12.84
C ASN A 508 26.80 -37.27 12.10
N LEU A 509 25.52 -37.07 11.78
CA LEU A 509 24.72 -38.04 11.02
C LEU A 509 25.18 -38.17 9.57
N GLU A 510 25.52 -37.05 8.91
CA GLU A 510 26.11 -37.06 7.56
C GLU A 510 27.41 -37.89 7.53
N GLN A 511 28.26 -37.76 8.54
CA GLN A 511 29.48 -38.57 8.67
C GLN A 511 29.15 -40.06 8.91
N LYS A 512 28.17 -40.38 9.75
CA LYS A 512 27.74 -41.78 9.98
C LYS A 512 27.20 -42.41 8.69
N ILE A 513 26.35 -41.71 7.94
CA ILE A 513 25.82 -42.17 6.65
C ILE A 513 26.96 -42.38 5.65
N ALA A 514 27.92 -41.45 5.57
CA ALA A 514 29.07 -41.60 4.69
C ALA A 514 29.93 -42.83 5.06
N ASN A 515 30.13 -43.09 6.35
CA ASN A 515 30.85 -44.26 6.84
C ASN A 515 30.10 -45.57 6.53
N LEU A 516 28.77 -45.59 6.67
CA LEU A 516 27.96 -46.75 6.29
C LEU A 516 28.02 -47.02 4.79
N LYS A 517 27.90 -45.99 3.94
CA LYS A 517 28.06 -46.12 2.48
C LYS A 517 29.42 -46.73 2.10
N ARG A 518 30.50 -46.27 2.75
CA ARG A 518 31.85 -46.81 2.56
C ARG A 518 31.99 -48.29 2.94
N LYS A 519 31.21 -48.78 3.92
CA LYS A 519 31.17 -50.20 4.31
C LYS A 519 30.27 -51.03 3.39
N ARG A 520 29.13 -50.46 2.99
CA ARG A 520 28.13 -51.13 2.16
C ARG A 520 28.63 -51.41 0.74
N GLU A 521 29.26 -50.44 0.08
CA GLU A 521 29.73 -50.59 -1.31
C GLU A 521 30.68 -51.80 -1.54
N PRO A 522 31.73 -52.04 -0.73
CA PRO A 522 32.58 -53.20 -0.91
C PRO A 522 31.86 -54.52 -0.58
N GLU A 523 30.98 -54.55 0.42
CA GLU A 523 30.16 -55.73 0.74
C GLU A 523 29.18 -56.07 -0.38
N GLU A 524 28.54 -55.07 -1.00
CA GLU A 524 27.68 -55.24 -2.18
C GLU A 524 28.47 -55.78 -3.39
N ARG A 525 29.69 -55.27 -3.61
CA ARG A 525 30.59 -55.81 -4.66
C ARG A 525 31.04 -57.23 -4.35
N HIS A 526 31.34 -57.54 -3.10
CA HIS A 526 31.77 -58.87 -2.69
C HIS A 526 30.64 -59.90 -2.84
N LEU A 527 29.43 -59.53 -2.44
CA LEU A 527 28.21 -60.29 -2.65
C LEU A 527 27.98 -60.56 -4.15
N MET A 528 28.12 -59.55 -5.01
CA MET A 528 27.98 -59.72 -6.46
C MET A 528 29.02 -60.68 -7.03
N ASN A 529 30.29 -60.54 -6.62
CA ASN A 529 31.37 -61.42 -7.07
C ASN A 529 31.15 -62.87 -6.61
N LYS A 530 30.70 -63.10 -5.37
CA LYS A 530 30.39 -64.43 -4.85
C LYS A 530 29.18 -65.06 -5.56
N LYS A 531 28.15 -64.26 -5.89
CA LYS A 531 27.02 -64.70 -6.73
C LYS A 531 27.48 -65.15 -8.12
N VAL A 532 28.41 -64.41 -8.75
CA VAL A 532 29.02 -64.81 -10.03
C VAL A 532 29.86 -66.08 -9.88
N GLN A 533 30.68 -66.21 -8.83
CA GLN A 533 31.47 -67.43 -8.57
C GLN A 533 30.60 -68.67 -8.37
N LEU A 534 29.44 -68.53 -7.72
CA LEU A 534 28.48 -69.62 -7.58
C LEU A 534 27.89 -70.04 -8.93
N GLU A 535 27.52 -69.07 -9.78
CA GLU A 535 27.03 -69.32 -11.14
C GLU A 535 28.09 -70.02 -12.02
N ASP A 536 29.35 -69.58 -11.92
CA ASP A 536 30.46 -70.16 -12.67
C ASP A 536 30.80 -71.59 -12.17
N ALA A 537 30.77 -71.84 -10.86
CA ALA A 537 30.96 -73.18 -10.30
C ALA A 537 29.83 -74.15 -10.71
N LYS A 538 28.58 -73.66 -10.79
CA LYS A 538 27.43 -74.40 -11.33
C LYS A 538 27.58 -74.71 -12.83
N ARG A 539 28.16 -73.80 -13.61
CA ARG A 539 28.47 -74.05 -15.04
C ARG A 539 29.62 -75.03 -15.23
N ALA A 540 30.70 -74.88 -14.47
CA ALA A 540 31.87 -75.76 -14.55
C ALA A 540 31.54 -77.21 -14.15
N THR A 541 30.71 -77.42 -13.13
CA THR A 541 30.18 -78.75 -12.78
C THR A 541 29.31 -79.35 -13.88
N ALA A 542 28.48 -78.52 -14.53
CA ALA A 542 27.68 -78.96 -15.68
C ALA A 542 28.55 -79.32 -16.91
N GLU A 543 29.67 -78.62 -17.12
CA GLU A 543 30.61 -78.88 -18.22
C GLU A 543 31.55 -80.07 -17.95
N ASN A 544 32.05 -80.25 -16.72
CA ASN A 544 32.88 -81.42 -16.37
C ASN A 544 32.08 -82.73 -16.47
N ASN A 545 30.80 -82.71 -16.09
CA ASN A 545 29.89 -83.82 -16.31
C ASN A 545 29.62 -84.10 -17.81
N ARG A 546 29.83 -83.11 -18.70
CA ARG A 546 29.76 -83.28 -20.16
C ARG A 546 31.07 -83.81 -20.77
N HIS A 547 32.24 -83.47 -20.23
CA HIS A 547 33.55 -83.88 -20.76
C HIS A 547 34.04 -85.25 -20.27
N ALA A 548 33.63 -85.70 -19.08
CA ALA A 548 33.88 -87.08 -18.62
C ALA A 548 33.15 -88.16 -19.46
N ALA A 549 32.33 -87.74 -20.44
CA ALA A 549 31.55 -88.59 -21.33
C ALA A 549 32.09 -88.65 -22.78
N VAL A 550 33.32 -88.17 -23.03
CA VAL A 550 33.91 -88.16 -24.39
C VAL A 550 34.76 -89.42 -24.66
N ASP A 551 34.20 -90.25 -25.53
CA ASP A 551 34.76 -91.26 -26.45
C ASP A 551 36.26 -91.64 -26.39
N THR A 552 36.52 -92.88 -25.96
CA THR A 552 37.75 -93.65 -26.28
C THR A 552 37.52 -94.69 -27.38
N THR A 553 36.47 -94.56 -28.19
CA THR A 553 36.07 -95.57 -29.18
C THR A 553 36.95 -95.62 -30.43
N GLU A 554 37.76 -94.60 -30.73
CA GLU A 554 38.72 -94.67 -31.85
C GLU A 554 39.92 -95.61 -31.57
N LEU A 555 40.20 -95.97 -30.32
CA LEU A 555 41.33 -96.86 -29.97
C LEU A 555 40.96 -98.35 -29.88
N GLU A 556 39.68 -98.71 -30.01
CA GLU A 556 39.23 -100.12 -29.92
C GLU A 556 38.80 -100.72 -31.27
N GLU A 557 38.75 -99.94 -32.36
CA GLU A 557 38.52 -100.49 -33.71
C GLU A 557 39.78 -101.08 -34.37
N ASP A 558 41.00 -100.81 -33.86
CA ASP A 558 42.27 -101.33 -34.42
C ASP A 558 42.74 -102.68 -33.81
N ILE A 559 41.97 -103.32 -32.91
CA ILE A 559 42.35 -104.62 -32.27
C ILE A 559 41.31 -105.75 -32.51
N LYS A 560 40.45 -105.64 -33.53
CA LYS A 560 39.68 -106.79 -34.06
C LYS A 560 39.80 -106.87 -35.56
#